data_AF-A0A7X0RMN7-F1
#
_entry.id   AF-A0A7X0RMN7-F1
#
_cell.length_a   1.000
_cell.length_b   1.000
_cell.length_c   1.000
_cell.angle_alpha   90.00
_cell.angle_beta   90.00
_cell.angle_gamma   90.00
#
_symmetry.space_group_name_H-M   'P 1'
#
loop_
_entity.id
_entity.type
_entity.pdbx_description
1 polymer ?
#
loop_
_entity_poly.entity_id
_entity_poly.type
_entity_poly.pdbx_seq_one_letter_code
_entity_poly.pdbx_strand_id
1 'polypeptide(L)'
;MKEAIIADLNGKYQEPTIVPDEQTGVTPIYAAPEPPEEGEEPEEKEPEVIGYIVAEKVPDGLYLPRWDFINSEWIEGLTQEEIDAIRNAPQPVTSEQRIAELETANGNLRSDNLTLMEAVAELYEMILAGGAA
;
A
#
# COMPACT_ATOMS: atom_id res chain seq x y z
N MET A 1 20.37 21.99 11.14
CA MET A 1 18.99 21.57 10.82
C MET A 1 18.99 20.05 10.79
N LYS A 2 18.01 19.43 11.43
CA LYS A 2 17.86 17.97 11.51
C LYS A 2 16.45 17.55 11.10
N GLU A 3 16.32 16.26 10.79
CA GLU A 3 15.03 15.63 10.54
C GLU A 3 14.28 15.38 11.86
N ALA A 4 12.99 15.67 11.84
CA ALA A 4 12.01 15.35 12.86
C ALA A 4 10.78 14.76 12.17
N ILE A 5 9.90 14.10 12.92
CA ILE A 5 8.72 13.45 12.36
C ILE A 5 7.46 14.18 12.80
N ILE A 6 6.59 14.48 11.84
CA ILE A 6 5.20 14.85 12.12
C ILE A 6 4.43 13.55 12.39
N ALA A 7 3.83 13.49 13.57
CA ALA A 7 2.99 12.39 14.02
C ALA A 7 1.57 12.87 14.31
N ASP A 8 0.59 11.98 14.16
CA ASP A 8 -0.79 12.25 14.54
C ASP A 8 -0.98 12.29 16.08
N LEU A 9 -2.21 12.50 16.54
CA LEU A 9 -2.54 12.51 17.96
C LEU A 9 -2.29 11.17 18.68
N ASN A 10 -2.16 10.07 17.92
CA ASN A 10 -1.87 8.74 18.43
C ASN A 10 -0.39 8.36 18.26
N GLY A 11 0.45 9.30 17.83
CA GLY A 11 1.88 9.11 17.62
C GLY A 11 2.22 8.41 16.31
N LYS A 12 1.24 8.11 15.44
CA LYS A 12 1.52 7.47 14.14
C LYS A 12 2.32 8.41 13.26
N TYR A 13 3.40 7.89 12.69
CA TYR A 13 4.18 8.58 11.67
C TYR A 13 3.28 9.06 10.52
N GLN A 14 3.37 10.34 10.16
CA GLN A 14 2.73 10.90 8.98
C GLN A 14 3.76 11.28 7.91
N GLU A 15 4.67 12.20 8.24
CA GLU A 15 5.66 12.70 7.30
C GLU A 15 6.90 13.28 8.01
N PRO A 16 8.05 13.37 7.34
CA PRO A 16 9.24 14.00 7.90
C PRO A 16 9.17 15.53 7.74
N THR A 17 9.79 16.25 8.66
CA THR A 17 9.95 17.71 8.65
C THR A 17 11.35 18.11 9.08
N ILE A 18 11.80 19.29 8.68
CA ILE A 18 13.14 19.80 9.02
C ILE A 18 13.02 20.84 10.12
N VAL A 19 13.75 20.60 11.22
CA VAL A 19 13.76 21.46 12.41
C VAL A 19 15.18 21.94 12.74
N PRO A 20 15.33 22.99 13.57
CA PRO A 20 16.63 23.36 14.13
C PRO A 20 17.26 22.22 14.95
N ASP A 21 18.59 22.14 14.97
CA ASP A 21 19.30 21.07 15.70
C ASP A 21 19.05 21.11 17.22
N GLU A 22 18.70 22.30 17.73
CA GLU A 22 18.40 22.58 19.13
C GLU A 22 17.01 22.07 19.57
N GLN A 23 16.09 21.80 18.63
CA GLN A 23 14.77 21.28 18.98
C GLN A 23 14.89 19.83 19.44
N THR A 24 14.37 19.48 20.62
CA THR A 24 14.43 18.12 21.19
C THR A 24 13.07 17.70 21.73
N GLY A 25 12.82 16.40 21.84
CA GLY A 25 11.56 15.88 22.35
C GLY A 25 10.37 16.11 21.41
N VAL A 26 9.20 16.34 22.00
CA VAL A 26 7.91 16.37 21.30
C VAL A 26 7.29 17.77 21.41
N THR A 27 6.90 18.35 20.27
CA THR A 27 6.27 19.67 20.18
C THR A 27 4.85 19.55 19.59
N PRO A 28 3.80 20.05 20.24
CA PRO A 28 2.44 19.99 19.69
C PRO A 28 2.27 20.86 18.44
N ILE A 29 1.44 20.40 17.51
CA ILE A 29 0.98 21.14 16.33
C ILE A 29 -0.45 21.58 16.59
N TYR A 30 -0.74 22.86 16.38
CA TYR A 30 -2.06 23.45 16.63
C TYR A 30 -2.82 23.69 15.33
N ALA A 31 -4.14 23.50 15.37
CA ALA A 31 -5.05 23.94 14.31
C ALA A 31 -4.99 25.46 14.15
N ALA A 32 -5.04 25.94 12.91
CA ALA A 32 -5.29 27.34 12.67
C ALA A 32 -6.71 27.69 13.13
N PRO A 33 -6.92 28.81 13.85
CA PRO A 33 -8.26 29.23 14.24
C PRO A 33 -9.10 29.50 12.99
N GLU A 34 -10.36 29.05 13.01
CA GLU A 34 -11.32 29.38 11.95
C GLU A 34 -11.54 30.91 11.96
N PRO A 35 -11.52 31.56 10.77
CA PRO A 35 -11.87 32.97 10.70
C PRO A 35 -13.34 33.15 11.13
N PRO A 36 -13.65 34.19 11.91
CA PRO A 36 -15.01 34.42 12.39
C PRO A 36 -15.98 34.63 11.22
N GLU A 37 -17.19 34.08 11.31
CA GLU A 37 -18.24 34.34 10.33
C GLU A 37 -18.70 35.80 10.39
N GLU A 38 -19.13 36.34 9.24
CA GLU A 38 -19.45 37.76 9.09
C GLU A 38 -20.68 38.14 9.96
N GLY A 39 -20.42 38.78 11.10
CA GLY A 39 -21.44 39.17 12.07
C GLY A 39 -21.35 38.46 13.43
N GLU A 40 -20.42 37.53 13.60
CA GLU A 40 -20.11 36.89 14.88
C GLU A 40 -18.89 37.57 15.55
N GLU A 41 -18.93 37.74 16.87
CA GLU A 41 -17.75 38.14 17.63
C GLU A 41 -16.74 36.99 17.61
N PRO A 42 -15.42 37.27 17.49
CA PRO A 42 -14.42 36.22 17.50
C PRO A 42 -14.49 35.43 18.82
N GLU A 43 -14.91 34.18 18.75
CA GLU A 43 -14.79 33.24 19.87
C GLU A 43 -13.30 32.93 20.08
N GLU A 44 -12.75 33.33 21.23
CA GLU A 44 -11.42 32.90 21.68
C GLU A 44 -11.47 31.41 22.06
N LYS A 45 -11.52 30.53 21.05
CA LYS A 45 -11.34 29.09 21.25
C LYS A 45 -9.87 28.79 21.52
N GLU A 46 -9.61 27.97 22.53
CA GLU A 46 -8.27 27.43 22.74
C GLU A 46 -7.86 26.63 21.48
N PRO A 47 -6.64 26.84 20.95
CA PRO A 47 -6.22 26.16 19.73
C PRO A 47 -6.15 24.64 19.97
N GLU A 48 -6.86 23.89 19.14
CA GLU A 48 -6.87 22.43 19.22
C GLU A 48 -5.54 21.86 18.75
N VAL A 49 -4.98 20.90 19.50
CA VAL A 49 -3.80 20.15 19.05
C VAL A 49 -4.24 19.15 17.99
N ILE A 50 -3.59 19.16 16.84
CA ILE A 50 -3.88 18.28 15.69
C ILE A 50 -2.79 17.24 15.42
N GLY A 51 -1.66 17.34 16.11
CA GLY A 51 -0.55 16.39 15.97
C GLY A 51 0.67 16.83 16.77
N TYR A 52 1.81 16.20 16.49
CA TYR A 52 3.06 16.45 17.18
C TYR A 52 4.26 16.39 16.23
N ILE A 53 5.27 17.21 16.50
CA ILE A 53 6.60 17.11 15.90
C ILE A 53 7.50 16.40 16.90
N VAL A 54 8.02 15.23 16.53
CA VAL A 54 8.92 14.41 17.32
C VAL A 54 10.34 14.60 16.78
N ALA A 55 11.18 15.31 17.52
CA ALA A 55 12.56 15.64 17.14
C ALA A 55 13.58 14.55 17.55
N GLU A 56 13.08 13.33 17.80
CA GLU A 56 13.84 12.14 18.17
C GLU A 56 14.04 11.23 16.96
N LYS A 57 15.25 10.67 16.83
CA LYS A 57 15.62 9.82 15.69
C LYS A 57 14.78 8.54 15.66
N VAL A 58 14.17 8.25 14.51
CA VAL A 58 13.48 6.99 14.25
C VAL A 58 14.51 5.84 14.17
N PRO A 59 14.36 4.75 14.94
CA PRO A 59 15.15 3.55 14.79
C PRO A 59 14.93 2.89 13.42
N ASP A 60 16.02 2.37 12.84
CA ASP A 60 15.93 1.64 11.57
C ASP A 60 15.17 0.30 11.76
N GLY A 61 14.39 -0.09 10.76
CA GLY A 61 13.76 -1.42 10.69
C GLY A 61 12.38 -1.56 11.30
N LEU A 62 11.80 -0.49 11.85
CA LEU A 62 10.39 -0.45 12.28
C LEU A 62 9.44 -0.34 11.08
N TYR A 63 8.32 -1.07 11.08
CA TYR A 63 7.26 -0.90 10.08
C TYR A 63 6.24 0.12 10.58
N LEU A 64 6.06 1.19 9.81
CA LEU A 64 5.16 2.29 10.15
C LEU A 64 5.35 2.76 11.60
N PRO A 65 6.52 3.32 11.95
CA PRO A 65 6.85 3.70 13.32
C PRO A 65 5.74 4.49 14.01
N ARG A 66 5.55 4.22 15.30
CA ARG A 66 4.62 4.96 16.15
C ARG A 66 5.34 5.48 17.38
N TRP A 67 5.13 6.74 17.71
CA TRP A 67 5.63 7.35 18.92
C TRP A 67 4.79 6.92 20.12
N ASP A 68 5.43 6.35 21.13
CA ASP A 68 4.83 6.09 22.43
C ASP A 68 5.04 7.29 23.35
N PHE A 69 3.98 8.06 23.62
CA PHE A 69 4.04 9.22 24.51
C PHE A 69 4.31 8.86 25.98
N ILE A 70 4.01 7.62 26.40
CA ILE A 70 4.23 7.17 27.78
C ILE A 70 5.71 6.91 28.01
N ASN A 71 6.33 6.16 27.10
CA ASN A 71 7.73 5.76 27.20
C ASN A 71 8.69 6.72 26.49
N SER A 72 8.15 7.69 25.73
CA SER A 72 8.91 8.65 24.92
C SER A 72 9.88 7.96 23.96
N GLU A 73 9.39 6.95 23.24
CA GLU A 73 10.19 6.15 22.31
C GLU A 73 9.41 5.78 21.04
N TRP A 74 10.15 5.48 19.98
CA TRP A 74 9.60 4.92 18.75
C TRP A 74 9.39 3.42 18.91
N ILE A 75 8.16 2.98 18.72
CA ILE A 75 7.75 1.57 18.74
C ILE A 75 7.19 1.15 17.39
N GLU A 76 7.02 -0.16 17.25
CA GLU A 76 6.36 -0.78 16.11
C GLU A 76 4.90 -0.28 16.01
N GLY A 77 4.49 0.19 14.83
CA GLY A 77 3.12 0.68 14.62
C GLY A 77 2.17 -0.40 14.09
N LEU A 78 2.72 -1.54 13.67
CA LEU A 78 1.98 -2.72 13.20
C LEU A 78 2.07 -3.86 14.21
N THR A 79 1.11 -4.79 14.16
CA THR A 79 1.24 -6.04 14.92
C THR A 79 2.22 -7.00 14.24
N GLN A 80 2.70 -8.01 14.98
CA GLN A 80 3.59 -9.02 14.41
C GLN A 80 2.92 -9.76 13.24
N GLU A 81 1.62 -10.03 13.34
CA GLU A 81 0.84 -10.67 12.29
C GLU A 81 0.78 -9.82 11.01
N GLU A 82 0.62 -8.51 11.14
CA GLU A 82 0.62 -7.59 9.99
C GLU A 82 2.01 -7.51 9.35
N ILE A 83 3.07 -7.46 10.16
CA ILE A 83 4.47 -7.48 9.69
C ILE A 83 4.78 -8.80 8.98
N ASP A 84 4.35 -9.91 9.55
CA ASP A 84 4.54 -11.24 8.96
C ASP A 84 3.76 -11.37 7.66
N ALA A 85 2.56 -10.79 7.56
CA ALA A 85 1.81 -10.75 6.32
C ALA A 85 2.53 -9.96 5.23
N ILE A 86 3.18 -8.84 5.58
CA ILE A 86 3.98 -8.03 4.64
C ILE A 86 5.24 -8.79 4.22
N ARG A 87 5.96 -9.39 5.17
CA ARG A 87 7.22 -10.12 4.91
C ARG A 87 7.01 -11.40 4.10
N ASN A 88 5.91 -12.11 4.35
CA ASN A 88 5.56 -13.35 3.67
C ASN A 88 4.63 -13.12 2.47
N ALA A 89 4.35 -11.86 2.10
CA ALA A 89 3.52 -11.57 0.95
C ALA A 89 4.12 -12.24 -0.30
N PRO A 90 3.32 -13.01 -1.07
CA PRO A 90 3.80 -13.56 -2.32
C PRO A 90 4.19 -12.41 -3.23
N GLN A 91 5.36 -12.53 -3.86
CA GLN A 91 5.80 -11.53 -4.83
C GLN A 91 4.74 -11.40 -5.92
N PRO A 92 4.38 -10.18 -6.35
CA PRO A 92 3.46 -10.01 -7.46
C PRO A 92 4.03 -10.72 -8.67
N VAL A 93 3.21 -11.53 -9.33
CA VAL A 93 3.61 -12.23 -10.56
C VAL A 93 4.09 -11.18 -11.56
N THR A 94 5.32 -11.32 -12.01
CA THR A 94 5.91 -10.35 -12.93
C THR A 94 5.19 -10.39 -14.28
N SER A 95 5.26 -9.29 -15.03
CA SER A 95 4.70 -9.25 -16.39
C SER A 95 5.30 -10.34 -17.28
N GLU A 96 6.59 -10.65 -17.13
CA GLU A 96 7.26 -11.73 -17.88
C GLU A 96 6.69 -13.11 -17.55
N GLN A 97 6.51 -13.43 -16.26
CA GLN A 97 5.89 -14.69 -15.85
C GLN A 97 4.46 -14.80 -16.38
N ARG A 98 3.70 -13.70 -16.36
CA ARG A 98 2.34 -13.67 -16.90
C ARG A 98 2.32 -13.87 -18.42
N ILE A 99 3.27 -13.29 -19.14
CA ILE A 99 3.43 -13.48 -20.58
C ILE A 99 3.76 -14.94 -20.88
N ALA A 100 4.74 -15.53 -20.19
CA ALA A 100 5.13 -16.93 -20.41
C ALA A 100 3.96 -17.91 -20.15
N GLU A 101 3.15 -17.65 -19.11
CA GLU A 101 1.94 -18.41 -18.82
C GLU A 101 0.90 -18.29 -19.94
N LEU A 102 0.66 -17.06 -20.43
CA LEU A 102 -0.27 -16.79 -21.52
C LEU A 102 0.19 -17.41 -22.86
N GLU A 103 1.49 -17.37 -23.16
CA GLU A 103 2.04 -17.99 -24.36
C GLU A 103 1.88 -19.51 -24.33
N THR A 104 2.12 -20.13 -23.16
CA THR A 104 1.89 -21.57 -22.95
C THR A 104 0.42 -21.91 -23.12
N ALA A 105 -0.48 -21.16 -22.48
CA ALA A 105 -1.93 -21.39 -22.58
C ALA A 105 -2.44 -21.21 -24.02
N ASN A 106 -1.98 -20.18 -24.73
CA ASN A 106 -2.31 -19.96 -26.14
C ASN A 106 -1.76 -21.05 -27.06
N GLY A 107 -0.55 -21.57 -26.76
CA GLY A 107 0.03 -22.70 -27.48
C GLY A 107 -0.83 -23.95 -27.36
N ASN A 108 -1.25 -24.29 -26.14
CA ASN A 108 -2.12 -25.44 -25.88
C ASN A 108 -3.46 -25.29 -26.61
N LEU A 109 -4.10 -24.12 -26.50
CA LEU A 109 -5.37 -23.85 -27.20
C LEU A 109 -5.24 -23.97 -28.73
N ARG A 110 -4.10 -23.56 -29.30
CA ARG A 110 -3.85 -23.73 -30.74
C ARG A 110 -3.72 -25.21 -31.12
N SER A 111 -3.04 -25.99 -30.29
CA SER A 111 -2.91 -27.44 -30.49
C SER A 111 -4.28 -28.13 -30.42
N ASP A 112 -5.07 -27.83 -29.40
CA ASP A 112 -6.40 -28.43 -29.21
C ASP A 112 -7.34 -28.11 -30.37
N ASN A 113 -7.32 -26.87 -30.86
CA ASN A 113 -8.09 -26.47 -32.05
C ASN A 113 -7.66 -27.25 -33.30
N LEU A 114 -6.36 -27.51 -33.47
CA LEU A 114 -5.86 -28.28 -34.61
C LEU A 114 -6.37 -29.72 -34.54
N THR A 115 -6.26 -30.38 -33.39
CA THR A 115 -6.77 -31.74 -33.19
C THR A 115 -8.28 -31.82 -33.42
N LEU A 116 -9.03 -30.82 -32.98
CA LEU A 116 -10.47 -30.75 -33.24
C LEU A 116 -10.76 -30.61 -34.75
N MET A 117 -10.01 -29.77 -35.45
CA MET A 117 -10.15 -29.61 -36.91
C MET A 117 -9.83 -30.90 -37.67
N GLU A 118 -8.80 -31.63 -37.25
CA GLU A 118 -8.46 -32.94 -37.83
C GLU A 118 -9.60 -33.94 -37.63
N ALA A 119 -10.14 -34.06 -36.42
CA ALA A 119 -11.27 -34.94 -36.13
C ALA A 119 -12.54 -34.57 -36.93
N VAL A 120 -12.82 -33.27 -37.08
CA VAL A 120 -13.95 -32.79 -37.90
C VAL A 120 -13.75 -33.15 -39.37
N ALA A 121 -12.52 -33.02 -39.90
CA ALA A 121 -12.22 -33.40 -41.28
C ALA A 121 -12.40 -34.91 -41.50
N GLU A 122 -11.91 -35.75 -40.58
CA GLU A 122 -12.11 -37.21 -40.64
C GLU A 122 -13.59 -37.61 -40.65
N LEU A 123 -14.41 -36.95 -39.81
CA LEU A 123 -15.86 -37.18 -39.81
C LEU A 123 -16.51 -36.76 -41.13
N TYR A 124 -16.06 -35.66 -41.74
CA TYR A 124 -16.58 -35.20 -43.02
C TYR A 124 -16.26 -36.20 -44.15
N GLU A 125 -15.03 -36.70 -44.20
CA GLU A 125 -14.61 -37.74 -45.15
C GLU A 125 -15.40 -39.04 -44.93
N MET A 126 -15.65 -39.44 -43.69
CA MET A 126 -16.47 -40.61 -43.37
C MET A 126 -17.92 -40.47 -43.85
N ILE A 127 -18.52 -39.27 -43.72
CA ILE A 127 -19.88 -38.99 -44.21
C ILE A 127 -19.92 -39.01 -45.74
N LEU A 128 -18.92 -38.43 -46.41
CA LEU A 128 -18.84 -38.42 -47.88
C LEU A 128 -18.61 -39.83 -48.45
N ALA A 129 -17.78 -40.65 -47.80
CA ALA A 129 -17.52 -42.03 -48.20
C ALA A 129 -18.69 -42.99 -47.89
N GLY A 130 -19.44 -42.74 -46.80
CA GLY A 130 -20.60 -43.54 -46.39
C GLY A 130 -21.91 -43.20 -47.10
N GLY A 131 -21.98 -42.07 -47.82
CA GLY A 131 -23.16 -41.63 -48.59
C GLY A 131 -23.31 -42.26 -49.98
N ALA A 132 -22.40 -43.15 -50.38
CA ALA A 132 -22.44 -43.89 -51.64
C ALA A 132 -22.83 -45.37 -51.41
N ALA A 133 -24.04 -45.60 -50.88
CA ALA A 133 -24.68 -46.92 -50.82
C ALA A 133 -26.17 -46.78 -51.15
#